data_AF-A0A739KCP8-F1
#
_entry.id   AF-A0A739KCP8-F1
#
_cell.length_a   1.000
_cell.length_b   1.000
_cell.length_c   1.000
_cell.angle_alpha   90.00
_cell.angle_beta   90.00
_cell.angle_gamma   90.00
#
_symmetry.space_group_name_H-M   'P 1'
#
loop_
_entity.id
_entity.type
_entity.pdbx_description
1 polymer ?
#
loop_
_entity_poly.entity_id
_entity_poly.type
_entity_poly.pdbx_seq_one_letter_code
_entity_poly.pdbx_strand_id
1 'polypeptide(L)' 'VLFAVGQICDAKGVDRLNYQKAITFVPAAIKYISAMVEKAQRDDASFSFNRYFKDAKTKTKIAAYIQGMEKGL' A
#
# COMPACT_ATOMS: atom_id res chain seq x y z
N VAL A 1 6.79 -1.91 -1.10
CA VAL A 1 6.05 -2.32 -2.32
C VAL A 1 5.48 -3.73 -2.22
N LEU A 2 6.27 -4.79 -2.00
CA LEU A 2 5.76 -6.18 -1.94
C LEU A 2 4.62 -6.40 -0.93
N PHE A 3 4.70 -5.77 0.24
CA PHE A 3 3.60 -5.78 1.21
C PHE A 3 2.28 -5.28 0.60
N ALA A 4 2.31 -4.16 -0.12
CA ALA A 4 1.14 -3.58 -0.76
C ALA A 4 0.61 -4.46 -1.90
N VAL A 5 1.49 -5.10 -2.69
CA VAL A 5 1.08 -6.11 -3.69
C VAL A 5 0.32 -7.25 -3.01
N GLY A 6 0.83 -7.76 -1.88
CA GLY A 6 0.16 -8.78 -1.09
C GLY A 6 -1.23 -8.36 -0.63
N GLN A 7 -1.41 -7.10 -0.21
CA GLN A 7 -2.72 -6.56 0.18
C GLN A 7 -3.69 -6.49 -1.01
N ILE A 8 -3.22 -6.10 -2.20
CA ILE A 8 -4.05 -6.10 -3.41
C ILE A 8 -4.46 -7.54 -3.77
N CYS A 9 -3.52 -8.48 -3.70
CA CYS A 9 -3.80 -9.90 -3.91
C CYS A 9 -4.88 -10.41 -2.94
N ASP A 10 -4.77 -10.10 -1.65
CA ASP A 10 -5.77 -10.48 -0.65
C ASP A 10 -7.15 -9.89 -0.96
N ALA A 11 -7.20 -8.61 -1.33
CA ALA A 11 -8.45 -7.94 -1.64
C ALA A 11 -9.14 -8.53 -2.88
N LYS A 12 -8.35 -8.97 -3.86
CA LYS A 12 -8.83 -9.56 -5.12
C LYS A 12 -8.98 -11.08 -5.10
N GLY A 13 -8.67 -11.76 -3.99
CA GLY A 13 -8.68 -13.22 -3.90
C GLY A 13 -7.64 -13.91 -4.80
N VAL A 14 -6.52 -13.24 -5.08
CA VAL A 14 -5.41 -13.79 -5.88
C VAL A 14 -4.38 -14.42 -4.94
N ASP A 15 -3.94 -15.64 -5.24
CA ASP A 15 -2.83 -16.27 -4.53
C ASP A 15 -1.56 -15.42 -4.69
N ARG A 16 -0.98 -15.01 -3.56
CA ARG A 16 0.25 -14.20 -3.50
C ARG A 16 1.45 -14.91 -4.12
N LEU A 17 1.45 -16.24 -4.18
CA LEU A 17 2.51 -17.05 -4.78
C LEU A 17 2.35 -17.21 -6.30
N ASN A 18 1.21 -16.79 -6.88
CA ASN A 18 1.06 -16.70 -8.32
C ASN A 18 1.81 -15.47 -8.85
N TYR A 19 3.11 -15.63 -9.08
CA TYR A 19 4.00 -14.55 -9.53
C TYR A 19 3.48 -13.85 -10.80
N GLN A 20 2.99 -14.61 -11.78
CA GLN A 20 2.48 -14.08 -13.06
C GLN A 20 1.33 -13.10 -12.85
N LYS A 21 0.40 -13.39 -11.93
CA LYS A 21 -0.69 -12.46 -11.60
C LYS A 21 -0.24 -11.37 -10.64
N ALA A 22 0.50 -11.69 -9.58
CA ALA A 22 0.90 -10.75 -8.55
C ALA A 22 1.78 -9.60 -9.09
N ILE A 23 2.68 -9.87 -10.03
CA ILE A 23 3.55 -8.83 -10.60
C ILE A 23 2.76 -7.73 -11.34
N THR A 24 1.61 -8.07 -11.92
CA THR A 24 0.75 -7.10 -12.61
C THR A 24 0.19 -6.03 -11.67
N PHE A 25 0.20 -6.27 -10.36
CA PHE A 25 -0.28 -5.32 -9.36
C PHE A 25 0.81 -4.39 -8.82
N VAL A 26 2.07 -4.56 -9.22
CA VAL A 26 3.18 -3.67 -8.78
C VAL A 26 2.90 -2.20 -9.11
N PRO A 27 2.43 -1.83 -10.32
CA PRO A 27 2.11 -0.43 -10.63
C PRO A 27 1.03 0.15 -9.71
N ALA A 28 -0.03 -0.61 -9.43
CA ALA A 28 -1.10 -0.20 -8.51
C ALA A 28 -0.58 -0.06 -7.07
N ALA A 29 0.24 -0.99 -6.60
CA ALA A 29 0.86 -0.93 -5.29
C ALA A 29 1.75 0.31 -5.11
N ILE A 30 2.54 0.66 -6.13
CA ILE A 30 3.35 1.90 -6.13
C ILE A 30 2.42 3.10 -6.07
N LYS A 31 1.40 3.18 -6.93
CA LYS A 31 0.42 4.28 -6.96
C LYS A 31 -0.22 4.50 -5.58
N TYR A 32 -0.68 3.45 -4.92
CA TYR A 32 -1.31 3.57 -3.60
C TYR A 32 -0.34 4.03 -2.51
N ILE A 33 0.87 3.48 -2.48
CA ILE A 33 1.90 3.90 -1.52
C ILE A 33 2.28 5.37 -1.74
N SER A 34 2.50 5.77 -2.99
CA SER A 34 2.85 7.16 -3.34
C SER A 34 1.76 8.12 -2.90
N ALA A 35 0.48 7.83 -3.18
CA ALA A 35 -0.64 8.68 -2.75
C ALA A 35 -0.68 8.88 -1.22
N MET A 36 -0.41 7.82 -0.45
CA MET A 36 -0.37 7.90 1.01
C MET A 36 0.84 8.69 1.53
N VAL A 37 2.01 8.50 0.92
CA VAL A 37 3.22 9.25 1.24
C VAL A 37 3.03 10.73 0.93
N GLU A 38 2.51 11.07 -0.24
CA GLU A 38 2.25 12.45 -0.64
C GLU A 38 1.26 13.12 0.30
N LYS A 39 0.21 12.40 0.73
CA LYS A 39 -0.70 12.90 1.76
C LYS A 39 0.03 13.16 3.08
N ALA A 40 0.84 12.21 3.54
CA ALA A 40 1.60 12.38 4.78
C ALA A 40 2.62 13.54 4.70
N GLN A 41 3.26 13.74 3.55
CA GLN A 41 4.15 14.87 3.30
C GLN A 41 3.43 16.21 3.35
N ARG A 42 2.20 16.29 2.80
CA ARG A 42 1.39 17.52 2.86
C ARG A 42 0.90 17.81 4.28
N ASP A 43 0.54 16.77 5.04
CA ASP A 43 -0.05 16.92 6.37
C ASP A 43 0.99 17.14 7.47
N ASP A 44 2.27 16.78 7.25
CA ASP A 44 3.35 16.85 8.23
C ASP A 44 4.56 17.60 7.67
N ALA A 45 4.72 18.86 8.09
CA ALA A 45 5.85 19.71 7.68
C ALA A 45 7.23 19.15 8.09
N SER A 46 7.27 18.23 9.05
CA SER A 46 8.49 17.55 9.51
C SER A 46 8.66 16.14 8.93
N PHE A 47 7.93 15.83 7.86
CA PHE A 47 7.88 14.48 7.29
C PHE A 47 9.27 13.91 7.00
N SER A 48 9.43 12.63 7.34
CA SER A 48 10.60 11.84 6.99
C SER A 48 10.16 10.46 6.55
N PHE A 49 10.63 10.01 5.39
CA PHE A 49 10.36 8.66 4.89
C PHE A 49 10.74 7.57 5.89
N ASN A 50 11.90 7.71 6.54
CA ASN A 50 12.39 6.75 7.52
C ASN A 50 11.45 6.66 8.73
N ARG A 51 11.03 7.81 9.28
CA ARG A 51 10.06 7.85 10.40
C ARG A 51 8.72 7.27 9.97
N TYR A 52 8.22 7.68 8.80
CA TYR A 52 6.94 7.24 8.27
C TYR A 52 6.87 5.73 8.12
N PHE A 53 7.87 5.09 7.49
CA PHE A 53 7.83 3.64 7.26
C PHE A 53 8.24 2.80 8.49
N LYS A 54 8.92 3.39 9.48
CA LYS A 54 9.20 2.74 10.78
C LYS A 54 8.05 2.87 11.78
N ASP A 55 7.13 3.80 11.58
CA ASP A 55 5.94 3.91 12.41
C ASP A 55 5.13 2.61 12.36
N ALA A 56 4.83 2.07 13.55
CA ALA A 56 4.18 0.77 13.69
C ALA A 56 2.78 0.73 13.05
N LYS A 57 2.09 1.87 12.95
CA LYS A 57 0.74 1.97 12.38
C LYS A 57 0.75 2.14 10.87
N THR A 58 1.86 2.54 10.24
CA THR A 58 1.92 2.81 8.80
C THR A 58 1.52 1.60 7.95
N LYS A 59 1.97 0.39 8.29
CA LYS A 59 1.55 -0.83 7.57
C LYS A 59 0.05 -1.08 7.67
N THR A 60 -0.54 -0.87 8.84
CA THR A 60 -1.98 -1.02 9.06
C THR A 60 -2.78 0.02 8.28
N LYS A 61 -2.31 1.28 8.25
CA LYS A 61 -2.92 2.35 7.44
C LYS A 61 -2.87 2.02 5.95
N ILE A 62 -1.73 1.53 5.47
CA ILE A 62 -1.55 1.07 4.08
C ILE A 62 -2.51 -0.07 3.75
N ALA A 63 -2.59 -1.08 4.61
CA ALA A 63 -3.49 -2.21 4.40
C ALA A 63 -4.95 -1.74 4.34
N ALA A 64 -5.41 -0.94 5.30
CA ALA A 64 -6.77 -0.42 5.32
C ALA A 64 -7.11 0.38 4.06
N TYR A 65 -6.20 1.27 3.64
CA TYR A 65 -6.37 2.06 2.42
C TYR A 65 -6.51 1.19 1.17
N ILE A 66 -5.59 0.23 0.98
CA ILE A 66 -5.62 -0.68 -0.18
C ILE A 66 -6.88 -1.54 -0.18
N GLN A 67 -7.26 -2.11 0.97
CA GLN A 67 -8.47 -2.92 1.09
C GLN A 67 -9.73 -2.11 0.76
N GLY A 68 -9.81 -0.84 1.19
CA GLY A 68 -10.92 0.06 0.83
C GLY A 68 -10.99 0.31 -0.67
N MET A 69 -9.86 0.72 -1.28
CA MET A 69 -9.78 1.00 -2.72
C MET A 69 -10.16 -0.19 -3.60
N GLU A 70 -9.79 -1.41 -3.19
CA GLU A 70 -10.01 -2.63 -4.00
C GLU A 70 -11.37 -3.29 -3.75
N LYS A 71 -11.96 -3.11 -2.56
CA LYS A 71 -13.30 -3.67 -2.23
C LYS A 71 -14.45 -2.72 -2.55
N GLY A 72 -14.17 -1.49 -2.97
CA GLY A 72 -15.20 -0.50 -3.29
C GLY A 72 -15.97 0.02 -2.07
N LEU A 73 -15.29 0.12 -0.92
CA LEU A 73 -15.81 0.76 0.30
C LEU A 73 -15.48 2.26 0.33
#